data_AF-A0A9E0UNL8-F1
#
_entry.id   AF-A0A9E0UNL8-F1
#
_cell.length_a   1.000
_cell.length_b   1.000
_cell.length_c   1.000
_cell.angle_alpha   90.00
_cell.angle_beta   90.00
_cell.angle_gamma   90.00
#
_symmetry.space_group_name_H-M   'P 1'
#
loop_
_entity.id
_entity.type
_entity.pdbx_description
1 polymer ?
#
loop_
_entity_poly.entity_id
_entity_poly.type
_entity_poly.pdbx_seq_one_letter_code
_entity_poly.pdbx_strand_id
1 'polypeptide(L)' 'MPARHLTVFLTVAALVAGCGGGAAAQKRAYRAQEEVAKERLRLVDKYQDCMKDARGDVFAERACQTYRDSAEALK' A
#
# COMPACT_ATOMS: atom_id res chain seq x y z
N MET A 1 49.07 -7.32 6.03
CA MET A 1 48.14 -7.17 4.89
C MET A 1 47.01 -6.18 5.19
N PRO A 2 47.29 -4.88 5.39
CA PRO A 2 46.26 -3.88 5.73
C PRO A 2 45.40 -3.43 4.53
N ALA A 3 45.90 -3.64 3.30
CA ALA A 3 45.27 -3.13 2.08
C ALA A 3 43.90 -3.74 1.76
N ARG A 4 43.65 -5.02 2.09
CA ARG A 4 42.38 -5.72 1.80
C ARG A 4 41.19 -5.17 2.62
N HIS A 5 41.44 -4.73 3.85
CA HIS A 5 40.38 -4.16 4.68
C HIS A 5 40.04 -2.72 4.26
N LEU A 6 41.04 -1.95 3.82
CA LEU A 6 40.84 -0.58 3.34
C LEU A 6 39.94 -0.52 2.09
N THR A 7 40.07 -1.48 1.17
CA THR A 7 39.25 -1.53 -0.05
C THR A 7 37.78 -1.89 0.24
N VAL A 8 37.52 -2.75 1.23
CA VAL A 8 36.15 -3.16 1.61
C VAL A 8 35.42 -2.03 2.35
N PHE A 9 36.12 -1.28 3.19
CA PHE A 9 35.52 -0.12 3.85
C PHE A 9 35.17 1.01 2.87
N LEU A 10 36.00 1.20 1.83
CA LEU A 10 35.76 2.22 0.81
C LEU A 10 34.53 1.93 -0.06
N THR A 11 34.27 0.65 -0.39
CA THR A 11 33.11 0.26 -1.21
C THR A 11 31.79 0.33 -0.46
N VAL A 12 31.78 0.00 0.84
CA VAL A 12 30.58 0.12 1.69
C VAL A 12 30.20 1.59 1.90
N ALA A 13 31.17 2.49 2.07
CA ALA A 13 30.91 3.93 2.23
C ALA A 13 30.29 4.56 0.95
N ALA A 14 30.68 4.09 -0.24
CA ALA A 14 30.12 4.58 -1.51
C ALA A 14 28.65 4.18 -1.72
N LEU A 15 28.21 3.05 -1.17
CA LEU A 15 26.82 2.58 -1.25
C LEU A 15 25.87 3.41 -0.37
N VAL A 16 26.35 3.93 0.77
CA VAL A 16 25.51 4.72 1.70
C VAL A 16 25.29 6.15 1.18
N ALA A 17 26.23 6.71 0.40
CA ALA A 17 26.11 8.04 -0.20
C ALA A 17 25.05 8.14 -1.31
N GLY A 18 24.65 7.01 -1.91
CA GLY A 18 23.62 6.96 -2.96
C GLY A 18 22.16 6.99 -2.47
N CYS A 19 21.90 6.82 -1.17
CA CYS A 19 20.54 6.73 -0.61
C CYS A 19 19.90 8.09 -0.23
N GLY A 20 20.54 9.22 -0.54
CA GLY A 20 20.06 10.57 -0.16
C GLY A 20 18.71 10.99 -0.75
N GLY A 21 18.23 10.32 -1.81
CA GLY A 21 16.91 10.55 -2.41
C GLY A 21 15.74 9.83 -1.71
N GLY A 22 16.02 9.01 -0.69
CA GLY A 22 15.05 8.11 -0.06
C GLY A 22 13.87 8.83 0.59
N ALA A 23 14.07 10.01 1.20
CA ALA A 23 13.00 10.69 1.94
C ALA A 23 11.82 11.12 1.05
N ALA A 24 12.09 11.57 -0.18
CA ALA A 24 11.03 11.96 -1.12
C ALA A 24 10.32 10.74 -1.70
N ALA A 25 11.06 9.67 -2.01
CA ALA A 25 10.49 8.40 -2.45
C ALA A 25 9.64 7.75 -1.34
N GLN A 26 10.10 7.78 -0.10
CA GLN A 26 9.37 7.30 1.07
C GLN A 26 8.10 8.11 1.32
N LYS A 27 8.15 9.45 1.22
CA LYS A 27 6.95 10.29 1.35
C LYS A 27 5.91 9.98 0.27
N ARG A 28 6.33 9.75 -0.98
CA ARG A 28 5.43 9.37 -2.07
C ARG A 28 4.83 7.98 -1.86
N ALA A 29 5.65 7.01 -1.47
CA ALA A 29 5.19 5.66 -1.14
C ALA A 29 4.20 5.66 0.03
N TYR A 30 4.47 6.43 1.08
CA TYR A 30 3.58 6.59 2.23
C TYR A 30 2.23 7.18 1.82
N ARG A 31 2.23 8.26 1.04
CA ARG A 31 0.98 8.85 0.52
C ARG A 31 0.20 7.87 -0.35
N ALA A 32 0.87 7.13 -1.22
CA ALA A 32 0.22 6.12 -2.05
C ALA A 32 -0.44 5.03 -1.18
N GLN A 33 0.24 4.56 -0.13
CA GLN A 33 -0.35 3.59 0.80
C GLN A 33 -1.52 4.18 1.61
N GLU A 34 -1.44 5.44 2.01
CA GLU A 34 -2.51 6.13 2.72
C GLU A 34 -3.77 6.25 1.85
N GLU A 35 -3.62 6.61 0.58
CA GLU A 35 -4.74 6.70 -0.37
C GLU A 35 -5.36 5.33 -0.67
N VAL A 36 -4.54 4.28 -0.82
CA VAL A 36 -5.01 2.90 -0.98
C VAL A 36 -5.80 2.45 0.26
N ALA A 37 -5.30 2.77 1.46
CA ALA A 37 -5.99 2.46 2.71
C ALA A 37 -7.32 3.20 2.85
N LYS A 38 -7.38 4.49 2.49
CA LYS A 38 -8.62 5.28 2.48
C LYS A 38 -9.63 4.70 1.49
N GLU A 39 -9.21 4.37 0.27
CA GLU A 39 -10.13 3.82 -0.72
C GLU A 39 -10.66 2.45 -0.29
N ARG A 40 -9.81 1.64 0.35
CA ARG A 40 -10.23 0.35 0.93
C ARG A 40 -11.31 0.54 2.01
N LEU A 41 -11.16 1.51 2.90
CA LEU A 41 -12.18 1.84 3.90
C LEU A 41 -13.48 2.30 3.23
N ARG A 42 -13.39 3.18 2.25
CA ARG A 42 -14.55 3.67 1.49
C ARG A 42 -15.33 2.56 0.80
N LEU A 43 -14.64 1.58 0.22
CA LEU A 43 -15.27 0.42 -0.42
C LEU A 43 -15.97 -0.48 0.60
N VAL A 44 -15.38 -0.66 1.78
CA VAL A 44 -16.01 -1.39 2.88
C VAL A 44 -17.26 -0.66 3.41
N ASP A 45 -17.23 0.67 3.51
CA ASP A 45 -18.39 1.46 3.90
C ASP A 45 -19.51 1.36 2.85
N LYS A 46 -19.18 1.49 1.55
CA LYS A 46 -20.13 1.28 0.46
C LYS A 46 -20.73 -0.12 0.49
N TYR A 47 -19.94 -1.15 0.79
CA TYR A 47 -20.45 -2.50 0.96
C TYR A 47 -21.47 -2.58 2.10
N GLN A 48 -21.16 -2.02 3.27
CA GLN A 48 -22.07 -2.02 4.42
C GLN A 48 -23.38 -1.28 4.11
N ASP A 49 -23.31 -0.12 3.48
CA ASP A 49 -24.51 0.65 3.13
C ASP A 49 -25.34 -0.06 2.05
N CYS A 50 -24.69 -0.63 1.03
CA CYS A 50 -25.36 -1.45 0.03
C CYS A 50 -26.08 -2.65 0.67
N MET A 51 -25.44 -3.35 1.63
CA MET A 51 -26.07 -4.48 2.34
C MET A 51 -27.29 -4.04 3.16
N LYS A 52 -27.26 -2.85 3.77
CA LYS A 52 -28.42 -2.28 4.48
C LYS A 52 -29.56 -1.98 3.50
N ASP A 53 -29.25 -1.44 2.33
CA ASP A 53 -30.22 -1.09 1.29
C ASP A 53 -30.81 -2.32 0.60
N ALA A 54 -30.02 -3.38 0.44
CA ALA A 54 -30.44 -4.65 -0.14
C ALA A 54 -31.55 -5.32 0.68
N ARG A 55 -31.63 -5.08 2.01
CA ARG A 55 -32.70 -5.57 2.90
C ARG A 55 -33.00 -7.07 2.76
N GLY A 56 -31.99 -7.90 2.47
CA GLY A 56 -32.16 -9.35 2.30
C GLY A 56 -32.50 -9.80 0.87
N ASP A 57 -32.54 -8.89 -0.11
CA ASP A 57 -32.67 -9.29 -1.52
C ASP A 57 -31.37 -9.93 -2.02
N VAL A 58 -31.46 -11.20 -2.41
CA VAL A 58 -30.30 -12.03 -2.79
C VAL A 58 -29.56 -11.48 -4.02
N PHE A 59 -30.24 -10.81 -4.94
CA PHE A 59 -29.61 -10.25 -6.13
C PHE A 59 -28.88 -8.95 -5.80
N ALA A 60 -29.49 -8.08 -5.00
CA ALA A 60 -28.89 -6.85 -4.50
C ALA A 60 -27.68 -7.16 -3.60
N GLU A 61 -27.79 -8.12 -2.68
CA GLU A 61 -26.67 -8.54 -1.83
C GLU A 61 -25.48 -9.07 -2.64
N ARG A 62 -25.73 -9.81 -3.73
CA ARG A 62 -24.65 -10.23 -4.65
C ARG A 62 -24.01 -9.04 -5.35
N ALA A 63 -24.79 -8.05 -5.79
CA ALA A 63 -24.25 -6.84 -6.38
C ALA A 63 -23.36 -6.07 -5.38
N CYS A 64 -23.72 -6.06 -4.09
CA CYS A 64 -22.90 -5.45 -3.05
C CYS A 64 -21.52 -6.11 -2.92
N GLN A 65 -21.39 -7.42 -3.17
CA GLN A 65 -20.09 -8.12 -3.06
C GLN A 65 -19.01 -7.49 -3.96
N THR A 66 -19.37 -6.87 -5.08
CA THR A 66 -18.40 -6.17 -5.94
C THR A 66 -17.60 -5.10 -5.20
N TYR A 67 -18.20 -4.39 -4.24
CA TYR A 67 -17.48 -3.41 -3.41
C TYR A 67 -16.48 -4.08 -2.47
N ARG A 68 -16.86 -5.22 -1.89
CA ARG A 68 -15.98 -6.02 -1.03
C ARG A 68 -14.81 -6.60 -1.82
N ASP A 69 -15.07 -7.18 -2.98
CA ASP A 69 -14.06 -7.75 -3.86
C ASP A 69 -13.06 -6.67 -4.32
N SER A 70 -13.56 -5.48 -4.64
CA SER A 70 -12.72 -4.32 -4.96
C SER A 70 -11.84 -3.90 -3.77
N ALA A 71 -12.35 -3.94 -2.55
CA ALA A 71 -11.59 -3.64 -1.34
C ALA A 71 -10.51 -4.69 -1.04
N GLU A 72 -10.75 -5.94 -1.44
CA GLU A 72 -9.79 -7.04 -1.29
C GLU A 72 -8.67 -6.97 -2.34
N ALA A 73 -8.99 -6.54 -3.57
CA ALA A 73 -8.00 -6.34 -4.63
C ALA A 73 -7.00 -5.21 -4.34
N LEU A 74 -7.30 -4.30 -3.41
CA LEU A 74 -6.42 -3.21 -2.98
C LEU A 74 -5.45 -3.60 -1.85
N LYS A 75 -5.40 -4.88 -1.48
CA LYS A 75 -4.55 -5.42 -0.40
C LYS A 75 -3.16 -5.79 -0.91
#